data_AF-A0A949XTJ2-F1
#
_entry.id   AF-A0A949XTJ2-F1
#
_cell.length_a   1.000
_cell.length_b   1.000
_cell.length_c   1.000
_cell.angle_alpha   90.00
_cell.angle_beta   90.00
_cell.angle_gamma   90.00
#
_symmetry.space_group_name_H-M   'P 1'
#
loop_
_entity.id
_entity.type
_entity.pdbx_description
1 polymer ?
#
loop_
_entity_poly.entity_id
_entity_poly.type
_entity_poly.pdbx_seq_one_letter_code
_entity_poly.pdbx_strand_id
1 'polypeptide(L)'
;WGYGHRTVCHAAGEFARDEDGDGFCEVHVNTIEGFWSLLRSWLRPHRGVSQEKLPLYWGFFEFVHNVRKRGKALLGALISLLVK
;
A
#
# COMPACT_ATOMS: atom_id res chain seq x y z
N TRP A 1 -11.01 14.45 -9.82
CA TRP A 1 -10.12 14.04 -8.72
C TRP A 1 -10.48 14.90 -7.51
N GLY A 2 -11.19 14.35 -6.52
CA GLY A 2 -11.90 15.22 -5.56
C GLY A 2 -12.47 14.55 -4.32
N TYR A 3 -11.91 13.43 -3.86
CA TYR A 3 -12.26 12.89 -2.55
C TYR A 3 -11.19 13.27 -1.54
N GLY A 4 -11.60 13.89 -0.43
CA GLY A 4 -10.72 14.17 0.70
C GLY A 4 -10.34 12.87 1.39
N HIS A 5 -9.05 12.55 1.46
CA HIS A 5 -8.60 11.37 2.18
C HIS A 5 -8.78 11.60 3.69
N ARG A 6 -9.36 10.61 4.37
CA ARG A 6 -9.48 10.54 5.82
C ARG A 6 -8.65 9.38 6.34
N THR A 7 -8.15 9.49 7.57
CA THR A 7 -7.40 8.43 8.26
C THR A 7 -8.10 8.08 9.56
N VAL A 8 -8.10 6.80 9.92
CA VAL A 8 -8.67 6.28 11.16
C VAL A 8 -7.59 5.62 12.01
N CYS A 9 -7.72 5.66 13.32
CA CYS A 9 -6.83 5.00 14.27
C CYS A 9 -7.45 3.69 14.79
N HIS A 10 -7.09 2.57 14.18
CA HIS A 10 -7.59 1.25 14.62
C HIS A 10 -7.18 0.88 16.06
N ALA A 11 -6.02 1.36 16.54
CA ALA A 11 -5.60 1.14 17.92
C ALA A 11 -6.51 1.83 18.95
N ALA A 12 -7.21 2.90 18.54
CA ALA A 12 -8.24 3.56 19.33
C ALA A 12 -9.65 2.98 19.07
N GLY A 13 -9.77 1.87 18.33
CA GLY A 13 -11.05 1.28 17.98
C GLY A 13 -11.82 2.05 16.90
N GLU A 14 -11.16 2.93 16.15
CA GLU A 14 -11.80 3.69 15.08
C GLU A 14 -11.91 2.85 13.79
N PHE A 15 -13.04 2.99 13.10
CA PHE A 15 -13.33 2.36 11.82
C PHE A 15 -13.91 3.40 10.85
N ALA A 16 -14.39 2.96 9.68
CA ALA A 16 -15.12 3.81 8.75
C ALA A 16 -16.20 4.59 9.52
N ARG A 17 -16.09 5.92 9.51
CA ARG A 17 -16.99 6.82 10.23
C ARG A 17 -18.17 7.15 9.33
N ASP A 18 -19.31 7.29 9.97
CA ASP A 18 -20.52 7.91 9.46
C ASP A 18 -20.50 9.37 9.97
N GLU A 19 -20.05 10.30 9.12
CA GLU A 19 -19.88 11.73 9.47
C GLU A 19 -21.24 12.46 9.55
N ASP A 20 -22.28 12.00 8.82
CA ASP A 20 -23.60 12.64 8.76
C ASP A 20 -24.74 11.89 9.49
N GLY A 21 -24.50 10.65 9.95
CA GLY A 21 -25.43 9.86 10.73
C GLY A 21 -26.53 9.19 9.91
N ASP A 22 -26.36 9.07 8.59
CA ASP A 22 -27.34 8.47 7.69
C ASP A 22 -27.25 6.93 7.60
N GLY A 23 -26.25 6.33 8.27
CA GLY A 23 -25.97 4.90 8.26
C GLY A 23 -25.03 4.45 7.14
N PHE A 24 -24.53 5.36 6.30
CA PHE A 24 -23.51 5.12 5.29
C PHE A 24 -22.16 5.68 5.72
N CYS A 25 -21.20 4.82 6.03
CA CYS A 25 -19.85 5.28 6.33
C CYS A 25 -19.16 5.83 5.06
N GLU A 26 -18.89 7.13 5.02
CA GLU A 26 -18.34 7.84 3.85
C GLU A 26 -16.83 7.56 3.69
N VAL A 27 -16.17 7.12 4.77
CA VAL A 27 -14.78 6.69 4.75
C VAL A 27 -14.67 5.25 4.28
N HIS A 28 -14.64 5.05 2.96
CA HIS A 28 -14.47 3.72 2.38
C HIS A 28 -13.02 3.22 2.56
N VAL A 29 -12.85 2.10 3.30
CA VAL A 29 -11.54 1.46 3.47
C VAL A 29 -11.31 0.51 2.30
N ASN A 30 -10.75 1.02 1.21
CA ASN A 30 -10.20 0.16 0.16
C ASN A 30 -8.68 -0.01 0.28
N THR A 31 -8.17 -0.25 1.49
CA THR A 31 -6.73 -0.40 1.69
C THR A 31 -6.21 -1.65 0.99
N ILE A 32 -6.92 -2.78 1.10
CA ILE A 32 -6.43 -4.04 0.55
C ILE A 32 -6.68 -4.16 -0.96
N GLU A 33 -7.87 -3.84 -1.48
CA GLU A 33 -8.08 -3.90 -2.94
C GLU A 33 -7.29 -2.77 -3.64
N GLY A 34 -7.08 -1.63 -2.98
CA GLY A 34 -6.14 -0.59 -3.41
C GLY A 34 -4.70 -1.12 -3.51
N PHE A 35 -4.23 -1.83 -2.49
CA PHE A 35 -2.91 -2.48 -2.49
C PHE A 35 -2.77 -3.48 -3.65
N TRP A 36 -3.75 -4.36 -3.84
CA TRP A 36 -3.76 -5.35 -4.92
C TRP A 36 -3.85 -4.71 -6.31
N SER A 37 -4.60 -3.63 -6.45
CA SER A 37 -4.70 -2.86 -7.70
C SER A 37 -3.35 -2.24 -8.10
N LEU A 38 -2.61 -1.73 -7.12
CA LEU A 38 -1.26 -1.20 -7.30
C LEU A 38 -0.26 -2.31 -7.63
N LEU A 39 -0.26 -3.42 -6.89
CA LEU A 39 0.63 -4.56 -7.15
C LEU A 39 0.43 -5.12 -8.55
N ARG A 40 -0.82 -5.29 -8.99
CA ARG A 40 -1.11 -5.78 -10.35
C ARG A 40 -0.51 -4.88 -11.43
N SER A 41 -0.60 -3.57 -11.24
CA SER A 41 0.00 -2.59 -12.15
C SER A 41 1.52 -2.63 -12.10
N TRP A 42 2.10 -2.81 -10.91
CA TRP A 42 3.54 -2.92 -10.71
C TRP A 42 4.15 -4.17 -11.35
N LEU A 43 3.43 -5.30 -11.33
CA LEU A 43 3.88 -6.55 -11.93
C LEU A 43 3.71 -6.61 -13.45
N ARG A 44 2.84 -5.78 -14.03
CA ARG A 44 2.49 -5.80 -15.46
C ARG A 44 3.70 -5.73 -16.42
N PRO A 45 4.75 -4.92 -16.17
CA PRO A 45 5.93 -4.85 -17.05
C PRO A 45 6.71 -6.16 -17.17
N HIS A 46 6.62 -7.06 -16.18
CA HIS A 46 7.37 -8.31 -16.17
C HIS A 46 6.85 -9.36 -17.17
N ARG A 47 5.65 -9.16 -17.77
CA ARG A 47 5.05 -10.04 -18.79
C ARG A 47 4.95 -11.53 -18.37
N GLY A 48 4.90 -11.77 -17.07
CA GLY A 48 4.99 -13.09 -16.43
C GLY A 48 5.86 -12.99 -15.18
N VAL A 49 5.49 -13.72 -14.12
CA VAL A 49 6.24 -13.71 -12.85
C VAL A 49 6.72 -15.12 -12.56
N SER A 50 8.01 -15.28 -12.31
CA SER A 50 8.58 -16.54 -11.85
C SER A 50 8.00 -16.90 -10.48
N GLN A 51 7.44 -18.09 -10.33
CA GLN A 51 6.86 -18.56 -9.06
C GLN A 51 7.92 -18.65 -7.96
N GLU A 52 9.11 -19.16 -8.29
CA GLU A 52 10.23 -19.26 -7.35
C GLU A 52 10.68 -17.89 -6.82
N LYS A 53 10.70 -16.87 -7.69
CA LYS A 53 11.13 -15.51 -7.34
C LYS A 53 9.99 -14.62 -6.85
N LEU A 54 8.75 -15.13 -6.81
CA LEU A 54 7.57 -14.37 -6.39
C LEU A 54 7.75 -13.65 -5.04
N PRO A 55 8.38 -14.27 -4.01
CA PRO A 55 8.62 -13.59 -2.74
C PRO A 55 9.48 -12.33 -2.87
N LEU A 56 10.43 -12.30 -3.80
CA LEU A 56 11.30 -11.13 -4.01
C LEU A 56 10.54 -9.99 -4.68
N TYR A 57 9.69 -10.29 -5.68
CA TYR A 57 8.83 -9.29 -6.32
C TYR A 57 7.86 -8.68 -5.31
N TRP A 58 7.21 -9.53 -4.53
CA TRP A 58 6.28 -9.10 -3.49
C TRP A 58 6.97 -8.26 -2.43
N GLY A 59 8.06 -8.76 -1.84
CA GLY A 59 8.77 -8.08 -0.77
C GLY A 59 9.36 -6.74 -1.21
N PHE A 60 9.84 -6.65 -2.46
CA PHE A 60 10.33 -5.39 -2.99
C PHE A 60 9.20 -4.38 -3.25
N PHE A 61 8.04 -4.82 -3.75
CA PHE A 61 6.86 -3.97 -3.86
C PHE A 61 6.41 -3.44 -2.49
N GLU A 62 6.28 -4.33 -1.51
CA GLU A 62 5.92 -3.98 -0.13
C GLU A 62 6.89 -2.96 0.47
N PHE A 63 8.20 -3.19 0.33
CA PHE A 63 9.22 -2.25 0.75
C PHE A 63 9.05 -0.86 0.13
N VAL A 64 8.90 -0.78 -1.21
CA VAL A 64 8.73 0.50 -1.90
C VAL A 64 7.42 1.19 -1.49
N HIS A 65 6.34 0.42 -1.37
CA HIS A 65 5.02 0.90 -0.95
C HIS A 65 5.08 1.55 0.44
N ASN A 66 5.74 0.88 1.40
CA ASN A 66 5.81 1.33 2.79
C ASN A 66 6.79 2.50 3.00
N VAL A 67 7.92 2.52 2.27
CA VAL A 67 8.90 3.62 2.38
C VAL A 67 8.37 4.91 1.73
N ARG A 68 7.42 4.82 0.80
CA ARG A 68 6.81 5.97 0.09
C ARG A 68 7.83 6.88 -0.62
N LYS A 69 8.97 6.31 -1.03
CA LYS A 69 10.01 6.96 -1.83
C LYS A 69 10.20 6.24 -3.16
N ARG A 70 10.90 6.87 -4.11
CA ARG A 70 11.17 6.30 -5.44
C ARG A 70 12.61 6.57 -5.88
N GLY A 71 13.10 5.77 -6.81
CA GLY A 71 14.42 5.93 -7.42
C GLY A 71 15.54 5.91 -6.38
N LYS A 72 16.53 6.81 -6.55
CA LYS A 72 17.73 6.88 -5.68
C LYS A 72 17.40 7.13 -4.20
N ALA A 73 16.27 7.76 -3.89
CA ALA A 73 15.87 8.03 -2.52
C ALA A 73 15.54 6.77 -1.70
N LEU A 74 15.39 5.60 -2.36
CA LEU A 74 15.19 4.31 -1.70
C LEU A 74 16.49 3.72 -1.15
N LEU A 75 17.66 4.12 -1.67
CA LEU A 75 18.93 3.44 -1.39
C LEU A 75 19.26 3.39 0.10
N GLY A 76 19.10 4.51 0.82
CA GLY A 76 19.36 4.55 2.26
C GLY A 76 18.45 3.60 3.05
N ALA A 77 17.15 3.58 2.73
CA ALA A 77 16.19 2.69 3.37
C ALA A 77 16.44 1.21 3.02
N LEU A 78 16.87 0.93 1.78
CA LEU A 78 17.16 -0.43 1.32
C LEU A 78 18.42 -0.98 2.01
N ILE A 79 19.48 -0.19 2.09
CA ILE A 79 20.72 -0.57 2.79
C ILE A 79 20.41 -0.81 4.28
N SER A 80 19.66 0.09 4.92
CA SER A 80 19.27 -0.07 6.32
C SER A 80 18.39 -1.31 6.59
N LEU A 81 17.63 -1.79 5.60
CA LEU A 81 16.83 -3.01 5.71
C LEU A 81 17.69 -4.27 5.56
N LEU A 82 18.64 -4.25 4.62
CA LEU A 82 19.45 -5.41 4.25
C LEU A 82 20.67 -5.62 5.14
N VAL A 83 21.23 -4.53 5.65
CA VAL A 83 22.41 -4.51 6.52
C VAL A 83 21.92 -4.17 7.93
N LYS A 84 21.85 -5.19 8.78
CA LYS A 84 21.66 -5.02 10.23
C LYS A 84 22.99 -4.72 10.90
#